data_AF-A0AAU0M662-F1
#
_entry.id   AF-A0AAU0M662-F1
#
_cell.length_a   1.000
_cell.length_b   1.000
_cell.length_c   1.000
_cell.angle_alpha   90.00
_cell.angle_beta   90.00
_cell.angle_gamma   90.00
#
_symmetry.space_group_name_H-M   'P 1'
#
loop_
_entity.id
_entity.type
_entity.pdbx_description
1 polymer ?
#
loop_
_entity_poly.entity_id
_entity_poly.type
_entity_poly.pdbx_seq_one_letter_code
_entity_poly.pdbx_strand_id
1 'polypeptide(L)'
;MHHGLRDLAPVDADIALPRGARRPTGIDGVAWHSFDPGTFGIGREVAELPGGPVVAIYSAERTIVDSFRLRHQGSGGVAQEALRRWVACRGNSPAKLLAVAASFPKAEPSIRQALAVLR
;
A
#
# COMPACT_ATOMS: atom_id res chain seq x y z
N MET A 1 -1.08 6.87 -4.86
CA MET A 1 -1.96 6.11 -3.93
C MET A 1 -3.37 6.68 -4.00
N HIS A 2 -4.39 5.84 -4.19
CA HIS A 2 -5.80 6.24 -4.34
C HIS A 2 -6.46 6.68 -3.02
N HIS A 3 -5.97 6.18 -1.88
CA HIS A 3 -6.62 6.28 -0.56
C HIS A 3 -6.28 7.52 0.28
N GLY A 4 -5.84 8.63 -0.33
CA GLY A 4 -5.50 9.86 0.42
C GLY A 4 -4.37 9.73 1.44
N LEU A 5 -3.55 8.67 1.32
CA LEU A 5 -2.48 8.33 2.25
C LEU A 5 -1.24 9.25 2.15
N ARG A 6 -1.25 10.18 1.18
CA ARG A 6 -0.24 11.23 0.99
C ARG A 6 -0.93 12.49 0.45
N ASP A 7 -0.41 13.67 0.79
CA ASP A 7 -0.91 14.96 0.27
C ASP A 7 -0.45 15.26 -1.16
N LEU A 8 0.70 14.71 -1.55
CA LEU A 8 1.30 14.95 -2.85
C LEU A 8 0.95 13.81 -3.81
N ALA A 9 0.56 14.18 -5.02
CA ALA A 9 0.46 13.24 -6.13
C ALA A 9 1.84 12.63 -6.38
N PRO A 10 1.93 11.31 -6.64
CA PRO A 10 3.20 10.68 -6.93
C PRO A 10 3.69 11.11 -8.32
N VAL A 11 5.01 11.20 -8.47
CA VAL A 11 5.66 11.50 -9.77
C VAL A 11 5.45 10.35 -10.75
N ASP A 12 5.52 9.11 -10.25
CA ASP A 12 5.30 7.87 -11.00
C ASP A 12 4.07 7.13 -10.48
N ALA A 13 3.38 6.41 -11.35
CA ALA A 13 2.34 5.46 -10.95
C ALA A 13 2.97 4.20 -10.35
N ASP A 14 2.58 3.85 -9.11
CA ASP A 14 2.96 2.59 -8.49
C ASP A 14 2.13 1.43 -9.06
N ILE A 15 2.77 0.50 -9.79
CA ILE A 15 2.09 -0.69 -10.33
C ILE A 15 2.65 -1.96 -9.72
N ALA A 16 1.75 -2.79 -9.21
CA ALA A 16 2.07 -4.06 -8.58
C ALA A 16 1.89 -5.24 -9.54
N LEU A 17 2.89 -6.11 -9.61
CA LEU A 17 2.86 -7.36 -10.35
C LEU A 17 3.15 -8.56 -9.44
N PRO A 18 2.57 -9.74 -9.71
CA PRO A 18 3.02 -10.94 -9.04
C PRO A 18 4.44 -11.27 -9.55
N ARG A 19 5.32 -11.71 -8.65
CA ARG A 19 6.70 -12.08 -8.99
C ARG A 19 6.68 -13.17 -10.06
N GLY A 20 7.48 -12.99 -11.10
CA GLY A 20 7.50 -13.86 -12.28
C GLY A 20 6.64 -13.37 -13.45
N ALA A 21 5.75 -12.39 -13.24
CA ALA A 21 5.06 -11.75 -14.35
C ALA A 21 5.99 -10.86 -15.18
N ARG A 22 5.80 -10.90 -16.51
CA ARG A 22 6.52 -10.03 -17.44
C ARG A 22 6.03 -8.58 -17.27
N ARG A 23 6.98 -7.66 -17.07
CA ARG A 23 6.70 -6.21 -17.10
C ARG A 23 6.37 -5.78 -18.53
N PRO A 24 5.27 -5.06 -18.76
CA PRO A 24 5.04 -4.37 -20.03
C PRO A 24 6.20 -3.44 -20.35
N THR A 25 6.55 -3.34 -21.63
CA THR A 25 7.60 -2.45 -22.14
C THR A 25 6.97 -1.24 -22.82
N GLY A 26 7.65 -0.09 -22.78
CA GLY A 26 7.17 1.14 -23.43
C GLY A 26 6.14 1.93 -22.61
N ILE A 27 6.13 1.75 -21.28
CA ILE A 27 5.33 2.55 -20.36
C ILE A 27 6.28 3.31 -19.45
N ASP A 28 6.32 4.63 -19.59
CA ASP A 28 7.11 5.54 -18.76
C ASP A 28 6.30 6.02 -17.55
N GLY A 29 6.98 6.60 -16.57
CA GLY A 29 6.33 7.15 -15.37
C GLY A 29 5.70 6.08 -14.47
N VAL A 30 6.28 4.86 -14.44
CA VAL A 30 5.79 3.74 -13.63
C VAL A 30 6.87 3.18 -12.73
N ALA A 31 6.58 3.15 -11.42
CA ALA A 31 7.33 2.40 -10.44
C ALA A 31 6.77 0.97 -10.33
N TRP A 32 7.54 -0.01 -10.81
CA TRP A 32 7.13 -1.42 -10.83
C TRP A 32 7.50 -2.14 -9.53
N HIS A 33 6.51 -2.69 -8.85
CA HIS A 33 6.67 -3.45 -7.61
C HIS A 33 6.32 -4.92 -7.82
N SER A 34 7.29 -5.82 -7.60
CA SER A 34 7.09 -7.26 -7.74
C SER A 34 6.84 -7.92 -6.38
N PHE A 35 5.63 -8.43 -6.16
CA PHE A 35 5.21 -9.03 -4.90
C PHE A 35 5.10 -10.55 -4.95
N ASP A 36 5.12 -11.16 -3.76
CA ASP A 36 4.93 -12.60 -3.63
C ASP A 36 3.53 -13.02 -4.11
N PRO A 37 3.40 -14.00 -5.03
CA PRO A 37 2.10 -14.46 -5.53
C PRO A 37 1.13 -14.91 -4.44
N GLY A 38 1.62 -15.55 -3.37
CA GLY A 38 0.79 -16.04 -2.27
C GLY A 38 0.16 -14.92 -1.42
N THR A 39 0.73 -13.71 -1.50
CA THR A 39 0.16 -12.52 -0.82
C THR A 39 -0.39 -11.49 -1.79
N PHE A 40 -0.21 -11.67 -3.10
CA PHE A 40 -0.57 -10.67 -4.12
C PHE A 40 -2.07 -10.35 -4.14
N GLY A 41 -2.92 -11.33 -3.81
CA GLY A 41 -4.37 -11.15 -3.73
C GLY A 41 -4.86 -10.39 -2.51
N ILE A 42 -4.06 -10.31 -1.44
CA ILE A 42 -4.54 -9.85 -0.13
C ILE A 42 -4.79 -8.35 -0.13
N GLY A 43 -6.01 -7.95 0.23
CA GLY A 43 -6.42 -6.56 0.27
C GLY A 43 -6.55 -5.93 -1.12
N ARG A 44 -6.77 -6.73 -2.18
CA ARG A 44 -7.16 -6.19 -3.48
C ARG A 44 -8.66 -5.92 -3.49
N GLU A 45 -9.00 -4.80 -4.09
CA GLU A 45 -10.37 -4.37 -4.33
C GLU A 45 -10.48 -3.82 -5.76
N VAL A 46 -11.71 -3.60 -6.18
CA VAL A 46 -12.02 -3.08 -7.51
C VAL A 46 -12.39 -1.61 -7.35
N ALA A 47 -11.78 -0.76 -8.18
CA ALA A 47 -12.09 0.65 -8.28
C ALA A 47 -12.50 1.01 -9.69
N GLU A 48 -13.58 1.78 -9.79
CA GLU A 48 -14.04 2.36 -11.05
C GLU A 48 -13.38 3.73 -11.20
N LEU A 49 -12.59 3.90 -12.27
CA LEU A 49 -12.03 5.21 -12.59
C LEU A 49 -13.12 6.07 -13.25
N PRO A 50 -13.25 7.35 -12.88
CA PRO A 50 -14.22 8.24 -13.51
C PRO A 50 -14.03 8.29 -15.03
N GLY A 51 -15.05 7.84 -15.79
CA GLY A 51 -14.99 7.77 -17.25
C GLY A 51 -13.94 6.79 -17.80
N GLY A 52 -13.43 5.88 -16.96
CA GLY A 52 -12.32 5.01 -17.28
C GLY A 52 -12.61 3.53 -17.02
N PRO A 53 -11.58 2.68 -17.18
CA PRO A 53 -11.72 1.25 -16.95
C PRO A 53 -11.89 0.93 -15.46
N VAL A 54 -12.46 -0.23 -15.21
CA VAL A 54 -12.45 -0.88 -13.90
C VAL A 54 -11.05 -1.44 -13.66
N VAL A 55 -10.43 -1.05 -12.55
CA VAL A 55 -9.05 -1.46 -12.21
C VAL A 55 -9.01 -2.11 -10.83
N ALA A 56 -8.07 -3.03 -10.64
CA ALA A 56 -7.79 -3.56 -9.31
C ALA A 56 -6.81 -2.63 -8.59
N ILE A 57 -7.16 -2.22 -7.38
CA ILE A 57 -6.29 -1.46 -6.48
C ILE A 57 -6.07 -2.22 -5.19
N TYR A 58 -5.06 -1.83 -4.42
CA TYR A 58 -4.93 -2.29 -3.05
C TYR A 58 -5.70 -1.37 -2.11
N SER A 59 -6.33 -1.96 -1.09
CA SER A 59 -7.00 -1.24 -0.02
C SER A 59 -6.04 -0.31 0.72
N ALA A 60 -6.58 0.59 1.52
CA ALA A 60 -5.77 1.49 2.33
C ALA A 60 -4.85 0.72 3.30
N GLU A 61 -5.38 -0.31 3.97
CA GLU A 61 -4.61 -1.15 4.89
C GLU A 61 -3.46 -1.85 4.17
N ARG A 62 -3.74 -2.46 3.02
CA ARG A 62 -2.72 -3.16 2.25
C ARG A 62 -1.65 -2.19 1.73
N THR A 63 -2.07 -1.01 1.30
CA THR A 63 -1.16 0.05 0.86
C THR A 63 -0.23 0.51 1.99
N ILE A 64 -0.74 0.64 3.21
CA ILE A 64 0.09 0.93 4.40
C ILE A 64 1.07 -0.21 4.64
N VAL A 65 0.62 -1.47 4.64
CA VAL A 65 1.51 -2.63 4.82
C VAL A 65 2.65 -2.61 3.79
N ASP A 66 2.34 -2.38 2.52
CA ASP A 66 3.36 -2.33 1.47
C ASP A 66 4.31 -1.14 1.65
N SER A 67 3.84 0.01 2.14
CA SER A 67 4.74 1.14 2.46
C SER A 67 5.79 0.78 3.54
N PHE A 68 5.42 -0.04 4.54
CA PHE A 68 6.37 -0.55 5.53
C PHE A 68 7.32 -1.59 4.95
N ARG A 69 6.84 -2.44 4.03
CA ARG A 69 7.68 -3.45 3.32
C ARG A 69 8.68 -2.81 2.38
N LEU A 70 8.30 -1.71 1.74
CA LEU A 70 9.10 -0.98 0.75
C LEU A 70 9.88 0.17 1.38
N ARG A 71 9.90 0.31 2.72
CA ARG A 71 10.54 1.44 3.43
C ARG A 71 12.01 1.65 3.07
N HIS A 72 12.69 0.61 2.62
CA HIS A 72 14.10 0.64 2.22
C HIS A 72 14.31 1.26 0.83
N GLN A 73 13.24 1.39 0.04
CA GLN A 73 13.24 1.88 -1.34
C GLN A 73 12.74 3.34 -1.44
N GLY A 74 12.43 4.00 -0.31
CA GLY A 74 11.93 5.37 -0.27
C GLY A 74 12.40 6.12 0.97
N SER A 75 12.01 7.39 1.10
CA SER A 75 12.33 8.19 2.28
C SER A 75 11.61 7.62 3.52
N GLY A 76 12.37 7.32 4.58
CA GLY A 76 11.89 6.53 5.72
C GLY A 76 10.66 7.07 6.47
N GLY A 77 10.25 8.32 6.24
CA GLY A 77 9.07 8.94 6.85
C GLY A 77 7.73 8.62 6.18
N VAL A 78 7.73 8.10 4.95
CA VAL A 78 6.51 7.97 4.14
C VAL A 78 5.52 6.94 4.70
N ALA A 79 6.02 5.81 5.22
CA ALA A 79 5.17 4.78 5.80
C ALA A 79 4.51 5.24 7.12
N GLN A 80 5.29 5.96 7.94
CA GLN A 80 4.82 6.55 9.20
C GLN A 80 3.75 7.61 8.95
N GLU A 81 3.96 8.47 7.95
CA GLU A 81 3.00 9.51 7.60
C GLU A 81 1.70 8.93 7.06
N ALA A 82 1.79 7.96 6.14
CA ALA A 82 0.61 7.26 5.63
C ALA A 82 -0.22 6.62 6.75
N LEU A 83 0.44 5.99 7.73
CA LEU A 83 -0.21 5.40 8.88
C LEU A 83 -0.90 6.47 9.75
N ARG A 84 -0.21 7.56 10.10
CA ARG A 84 -0.76 8.65 10.92
C ARG A 84 -2.04 9.22 10.32
N ARG A 85 -1.99 9.56 9.03
CA ARG A 85 -3.13 10.12 8.32
C ARG A 85 -4.31 9.16 8.27
N TRP A 86 -4.04 7.90 7.97
CA TRP A 86 -5.08 6.89 7.89
C TRP A 86 -5.77 6.67 9.24
N VAL A 87 -5.02 6.62 10.34
CA VAL A 87 -5.60 6.51 11.70
C VAL A 87 -6.44 7.73 12.06
N ALA A 88 -6.05 8.93 11.61
CA ALA A 88 -6.81 10.16 11.88
C ALA A 88 -8.16 10.24 11.14
N CYS A 89 -8.37 9.46 10.07
CA CYS A 89 -9.64 9.43 9.34
C CYS A 89 -10.71 8.62 10.09
N ARG A 90 -11.90 9.21 10.25
CA ARG A 90 -13.06 8.53 10.86
C ARG A 90 -13.40 7.24 10.11
N GLY A 91 -13.76 6.20 10.87
CA GLY A 91 -14.18 4.90 10.31
C GLY A 91 -13.03 3.92 10.06
N ASN A 92 -11.79 4.39 10.08
CA ASN A 92 -10.61 3.54 10.07
C ASN A 92 -10.36 2.94 11.45
N SER A 93 -9.82 1.73 11.48
CA SER A 93 -9.60 1.00 12.73
C SER A 93 -8.25 0.28 12.68
N PRO A 94 -7.33 0.53 13.63
CA PRO A 94 -6.07 -0.21 13.75
C PRO A 94 -6.24 -1.73 13.70
N ALA A 95 -7.37 -2.26 14.19
CA ALA A 95 -7.67 -3.69 14.12
C ALA A 95 -7.81 -4.21 12.69
N LYS A 96 -8.44 -3.45 11.78
CA LYS A 96 -8.55 -3.80 10.34
C LYS A 96 -7.17 -3.85 9.68
N LEU A 97 -6.32 -2.86 9.99
CA LEU A 97 -4.94 -2.84 9.50
C LEU A 97 -4.14 -4.05 10.01
N LEU A 98 -4.25 -4.37 11.30
CA LEU A 98 -3.55 -5.51 11.89
C LEU A 98 -4.05 -6.85 11.32
N ALA A 99 -5.34 -6.97 10.99
CA ALA A 99 -5.88 -8.17 10.33
C ALA A 99 -5.23 -8.41 8.95
N VAL A 100 -5.02 -7.34 8.16
CA VAL A 100 -4.28 -7.44 6.90
C VAL A 100 -2.80 -7.73 7.17
N ALA A 101 -2.18 -7.00 8.10
CA ALA A 101 -0.76 -7.11 8.43
C ALA A 101 -0.37 -8.51 8.92
N ALA A 102 -1.28 -9.26 9.55
CA ALA A 102 -1.05 -10.64 10.02
C ALA A 102 -0.58 -11.58 8.89
N SER A 103 -0.90 -11.29 7.64
CA SER A 103 -0.41 -12.06 6.47
C SER A 103 1.02 -11.67 6.03
N PHE A 104 1.64 -10.69 6.69
CA PHE A 104 2.93 -10.11 6.33
C PHE A 104 3.88 -10.07 7.54
N PRO A 105 4.41 -11.23 7.97
CA PRO A 105 5.16 -11.35 9.23
C PRO A 105 6.42 -10.48 9.29
N LYS A 106 6.99 -10.08 8.15
CA LYS A 106 8.15 -9.18 8.08
C LYS A 106 7.80 -7.71 8.35
N ALA A 107 6.55 -7.30 8.11
CA ALA A 107 6.12 -5.92 8.26
C ALA A 107 5.29 -5.72 9.54
N GLU A 108 4.53 -6.73 9.94
CA GLU A 108 3.58 -6.67 11.06
C GLU A 108 4.18 -6.13 12.38
N PRO A 109 5.38 -6.55 12.84
CA PRO A 109 5.97 -6.01 14.05
C PRO A 109 6.23 -4.49 13.98
N SER A 110 6.71 -4.01 12.84
CA SER A 110 6.99 -2.58 12.64
C SER A 110 5.72 -1.73 12.57
N ILE A 111 4.64 -2.28 12.01
CA ILE A 111 3.32 -1.62 11.97
C ILE A 111 2.73 -1.55 13.37
N ARG A 112 2.81 -2.65 14.14
CA ARG A 112 2.34 -2.71 15.52
C ARG A 112 3.08 -1.70 16.41
N GLN A 113 4.40 -1.61 16.27
CA GLN A 113 5.22 -0.62 16.98
C GLN A 113 4.82 0.81 16.58
N ALA A 114 4.65 1.07 15.29
CA ALA A 114 4.24 2.38 14.81
C ALA A 114 2.84 2.77 15.34
N LEU A 115 1.88 1.85 15.37
CA LEU A 115 0.56 2.10 15.98
C LEU A 115 0.67 2.41 17.48
N ALA A 116 1.56 1.75 18.21
CA ALA A 116 1.72 1.94 19.65
C ALA A 116 2.24 3.35 20.04
N VAL A 117 2.95 4.03 19.14
CA VAL A 117 3.45 5.39 19.36
C VAL A 117 2.46 6.49 18.94
N LEU A 118 1.36 6.13 18.28
CA LEU A 118 0.31 7.05 17.82
C LEU A 118 -0.87 7.17 18.79
N ARG A 119 -0.66 6.76 20.06
CA ARG A 119 -1.67 6.86 21.12
C ARG A 119 -2.00 8.29 21.48
#